data_AF-A0A0D0DIU9-F1
#
_entry.id   AF-A0A0D0DIU9-F1
#
_cell.length_a   1.000
_cell.length_b   1.000
_cell.length_c   1.000
_cell.angle_alpha   90.00
_cell.angle_beta   90.00
_cell.angle_gamma   90.00
#
_symmetry.space_group_name_H-M   'P 1'
#
loop_
_entity.id
_entity.type
_entity.pdbx_description
1 polymer ?
#
loop_
_entity_poly.entity_id
_entity_poly.type
_entity_poly.pdbx_seq_one_letter_code
_entity_poly.pdbx_strand_id
1 'polypeptide(L)'
;DVMAVWKETEAAWLECNRVQGQTHKEGLVAWEAEKDLAKAERHQPGWNQPKLGKLESLFPKPVLESVQGVEMDRNEDDGGVGSDGGGSAEED
;
A
#
# COMPACT_ATOMS: atom_id res chain seq x y z
N ASP A 1 -11.12 11.84 26.97
CA ASP A 1 -11.56 12.61 25.80
C ASP A 1 -11.82 11.62 24.66
N VAL A 2 -13.07 11.55 24.18
CA VAL A 2 -13.49 10.57 23.16
C VAL A 2 -12.76 10.79 21.84
N MET A 3 -12.47 12.03 21.48
CA MET A 3 -11.74 12.34 20.25
C MET A 3 -10.26 11.95 20.36
N ALA A 4 -9.65 12.14 21.53
CA ALA A 4 -8.26 11.72 21.75
C ALA A 4 -8.10 10.20 21.62
N VAL A 5 -8.98 9.42 22.26
CA VAL A 5 -8.96 7.95 22.20
C VAL A 5 -9.19 7.46 20.77
N TRP A 6 -10.10 8.11 20.02
CA TRP A 6 -10.33 7.76 18.62
C TRP A 6 -9.09 8.00 17.75
N LYS A 7 -8.41 9.15 17.89
CA LYS A 7 -7.18 9.46 17.15
C LYS A 7 -6.05 8.47 17.44
N GLU A 8 -5.87 8.07 18.71
CA GLU A 8 -4.89 7.05 19.08
C GLU A 8 -5.20 5.70 18.43
N THR A 9 -6.47 5.32 18.40
CA THR A 9 -6.93 4.08 17.77
C THR A 9 -6.76 4.12 16.25
N GLU A 10 -7.10 5.24 15.61
CA GLU A 10 -6.90 5.47 14.18
C GLU A 10 -5.42 5.44 13.79
N ALA A 11 -4.53 6.03 14.59
CA ALA A 11 -3.10 6.01 14.34
C ALA A 11 -2.52 4.58 14.43
N ALA A 12 -2.90 3.81 15.45
CA ALA A 12 -2.48 2.42 15.58
C ALA A 12 -2.96 1.57 14.40
N TRP A 13 -4.20 1.79 13.95
CA TRP A 13 -4.79 1.12 12.80
C TRP A 13 -4.07 1.44 11.48
N LEU A 14 -3.78 2.72 11.23
CA LEU A 14 -3.02 3.16 10.05
C LEU A 14 -1.64 2.51 10.01
N GLU A 15 -0.98 2.41 11.16
CA GLU A 15 0.32 1.76 11.26
C GLU A 15 0.24 0.26 10.96
N CYS A 16 -0.77 -0.45 11.46
CA CYS A 16 -0.99 -1.86 11.15
C CYS A 16 -1.18 -2.07 9.64
N ASN A 17 -2.02 -1.28 9.00
CA ASN A 17 -2.24 -1.36 7.55
C ASN A 17 -0.95 -1.04 6.75
N ARG A 18 -0.18 -0.05 7.20
CA ARG A 18 1.12 0.29 6.61
C ARG A 18 2.09 -0.88 6.68
N VAL A 19 2.22 -1.50 7.85
CA VAL A 19 3.09 -2.66 8.07
C VAL A 19 2.63 -3.84 7.22
N GLN A 20 1.33 -4.14 7.18
CA GLN A 20 0.79 -5.22 6.33
C GLN A 20 1.08 -4.98 4.85
N GLY A 21 0.90 -3.75 4.36
CA GLY A 21 1.23 -3.39 2.99
C GLY A 21 2.73 -3.54 2.71
N GLN A 22 3.59 -3.16 3.65
CA GLN A 22 5.04 -3.29 3.51
C GLN A 22 5.49 -4.76 3.46
N THR A 23 5.01 -5.60 4.38
CA THR A 23 5.31 -7.04 4.39
C THR A 23 4.84 -7.72 3.09
N HIS A 24 3.70 -7.31 2.53
CA HIS A 24 3.25 -7.84 1.25
C HIS A 24 4.16 -7.44 0.09
N LYS A 25 4.61 -6.18 0.03
CA LYS A 25 5.59 -5.72 -0.97
C LYS A 25 6.89 -6.52 -0.88
N GLU A 26 7.41 -6.72 0.33
CA GLU A 26 8.61 -7.53 0.56
C GLU A 26 8.41 -8.98 0.09
N GLY A 27 7.26 -9.58 0.42
CA GLY A 27 6.89 -10.91 -0.07
C GLY A 27 6.80 -10.99 -1.60
N LEU A 28 6.30 -9.95 -2.26
CA LEU A 28 6.28 -9.88 -3.73
C LEU A 28 7.68 -9.80 -4.34
N VAL A 29 8.57 -8.99 -3.76
CA VAL A 29 9.96 -8.89 -4.23
C VAL A 29 10.67 -10.23 -4.11
N ALA A 30 10.51 -10.92 -2.97
CA ALA A 30 11.09 -12.24 -2.77
C ALA A 30 10.52 -13.27 -3.75
N TRP A 31 9.19 -13.26 -3.97
CA TRP A 31 8.55 -14.14 -4.93
C TRP A 31 9.02 -13.90 -6.37
N GLU A 32 9.20 -12.65 -6.78
CA GLU A 32 9.69 -12.32 -8.12
C GLU A 32 11.12 -12.82 -8.32
N ALA A 33 12.00 -12.62 -7.33
CA ALA A 33 13.37 -13.11 -7.35
C ALA A 33 13.44 -14.65 -7.44
N GLU A 34 12.61 -15.35 -6.66
CA GLU A 34 12.56 -16.82 -6.68
C GLU A 34 11.97 -17.35 -7.99
N LYS A 35 10.96 -16.66 -8.54
CA LYS A 35 10.40 -16.99 -9.86
C LYS A 35 11.44 -16.82 -10.96
N ASP A 36 12.24 -15.77 -10.92
CA ASP A 36 13.30 -15.55 -11.92
C ASP A 36 14.43 -16.58 -11.81
N LEU A 37 14.78 -17.01 -10.59
CA LEU A 37 15.68 -18.14 -10.38
C LEU A 37 15.10 -19.44 -10.97
N ALA A 38 13.83 -19.74 -10.70
CA ALA A 38 13.17 -20.94 -11.25
C ALA A 38 13.16 -20.92 -12.79
N LYS A 39 12.93 -19.75 -13.42
CA LYS A 39 13.04 -19.58 -14.87
C LYS A 39 14.45 -19.86 -15.37
N ALA A 40 15.48 -19.33 -14.69
CA ALA A 40 16.88 -19.56 -15.06
C ALA A 40 17.26 -21.05 -14.99
N GLU A 41 16.72 -21.76 -14.00
CA GLU A 41 16.87 -23.21 -13.85
C GLU A 41 15.96 -24.03 -14.78
N ARG A 42 15.12 -23.37 -15.59
CA ARG A 42 14.14 -23.98 -16.50
C ARG A 42 13.12 -24.86 -15.76
N HIS A 43 12.84 -24.52 -14.51
CA HIS A 43 11.83 -25.15 -13.68
C HIS A 43 10.54 -24.34 -13.69
N GLN A 44 9.40 -25.03 -13.53
CA GLN A 44 8.11 -24.37 -13.34
C GLN A 44 7.86 -24.24 -11.83
N PRO A 45 7.80 -23.02 -11.27
CA PRO A 45 7.53 -22.84 -9.85
C PRO A 45 6.11 -23.32 -9.51
N GLY A 46 5.99 -24.15 -8.46
CA GLY A 46 4.71 -24.71 -8.00
C GLY A 46 3.97 -23.85 -6.98
N TRP A 47 4.54 -22.72 -6.57
CA TRP A 47 3.96 -21.77 -5.63
C TRP A 47 3.22 -20.64 -6.34
N ASN A 48 2.22 -20.07 -5.66
CA ASN A 48 1.43 -18.96 -6.19
C ASN A 48 2.03 -17.61 -5.78
N GLN A 49 1.70 -16.56 -6.55
CA GLN A 49 2.02 -15.19 -6.18
C GLN A 49 1.36 -14.82 -4.84
N PRO A 50 2.10 -14.18 -3.91
CA PRO A 50 1.54 -13.64 -2.68
C PRO A 50 0.39 -12.65 -2.95
N LYS A 51 -0.77 -12.89 -2.34
CA LYS A 51 -1.94 -12.01 -2.45
C LYS A 51 -1.97 -11.05 -1.27
N LEU A 52 -2.26 -9.77 -1.52
CA LEU A 52 -2.59 -8.86 -0.44
C LEU A 52 -3.98 -9.23 0.06
N GLY A 53 -4.09 -9.53 1.35
CA GLY A 53 -5.39 -9.76 2.00
C GLY A 53 -6.26 -8.50 1.98
N LYS A 54 -7.46 -8.61 2.55
CA LYS A 54 -8.26 -7.41 2.80
C LYS A 54 -7.54 -6.58 3.86
N LEU A 55 -7.09 -5.39 3.49
CA LEU A 55 -6.69 -4.39 4.49
C LEU A 55 -7.90 -4.09 5.37
N GLU A 56 -7.64 -3.72 6.61
CA GLU A 56 -8.72 -3.32 7.50
C GLU A 56 -9.44 -2.10 6.90
N SER A 57 -10.73 -1.92 7.20
CA SER A 57 -11.54 -0.78 6.77
C SER A 57 -11.41 0.39 7.74
N LEU A 58 -11.47 1.63 7.24
CA LEU A 58 -11.29 2.86 8.03
C LEU A 58 -12.10 2.81 9.34
N PHE A 59 -11.44 3.18 10.44
CA PHE A 59 -12.09 3.25 11.75
C PHE A 59 -13.12 4.40 11.73
N PRO A 60 -14.41 4.14 11.97
CA PRO A 60 -15.44 5.16 11.81
C PRO A 60 -15.20 6.31 12.80
N LYS A 61 -15.18 7.55 12.28
CA LYS A 61 -15.01 8.75 13.10
C LYS A 61 -16.22 8.96 14.00
N PRO A 62 -16.06 9.17 15.32
CA PRO A 62 -17.16 9.48 16.20
C PRO A 62 -17.76 10.83 15.77
N VAL A 63 -19.08 10.84 15.54
CA VAL A 63 -19.81 12.06 15.29
C VAL A 63 -20.11 12.69 16.64
N LEU A 64 -19.30 13.66 17.05
CA LEU A 64 -19.71 14.58 18.09
C LEU A 64 -20.66 15.58 17.46
N GLU A 65 -21.92 15.58 17.90
CA GLU A 65 -22.95 16.52 17.48
C GLU A 65 -22.57 17.92 18.01
N SER A 66 -21.61 18.56 17.35
CA SER A 66 -21.09 19.87 17.68
C SER A 66 -21.26 20.74 16.45
N VAL A 67 -22.17 21.70 16.57
CA VAL A 67 -22.42 22.78 15.62
C VAL A 67 -21.11 23.32 15.02
N GLN A 68 -21.06 23.32 13.68
CA GLN A 68 -20.22 24.18 12.83
C GLN A 68 -18.70 23.96 12.85
N GLY A 69 -18.16 23.39 11.76
CA GLY A 69 -16.73 23.43 11.46
C GLY A 69 -16.29 22.35 10.47
N VAL A 70 -16.34 22.66 9.17
CA VAL A 70 -15.71 21.88 8.11
C VAL A 70 -14.20 21.92 8.32
N GLU A 71 -13.56 20.77 8.52
CA GLU A 71 -12.15 20.54 8.17
C GLU A 71 -12.03 19.13 7.57
N MET A 72 -12.23 19.06 6.26
CA MET A 72 -11.83 17.94 5.42
C MET A 72 -10.31 18.03 5.22
N ASP A 73 -9.55 17.43 6.13
CA ASP A 73 -8.15 17.14 5.87
C ASP A 73 -8.07 15.75 5.23
N ARG A 74 -8.09 15.74 3.90
CA ARG A 74 -8.00 14.54 3.08
C ARG A 74 -6.72 14.69 2.26
N ASN A 75 -5.60 14.34 2.88
CA ASN A 75 -4.31 14.28 2.20
C ASN A 75 -4.26 13.00 1.34
N GLU A 76 -4.99 13.02 0.22
CA GLU A 76 -4.82 12.08 -0.90
C GLU A 76 -3.68 12.59 -1.78
N ASP A 77 -2.42 12.27 -1.42
CA ASP A 77 -1.30 12.34 -2.38
C ASP A 77 -1.26 11.02 -3.15
N ASP A 78 -2.18 10.90 -4.10
CA ASP A 78 -2.16 9.91 -5.17
C ASP A 78 -1.45 10.52 -6.38
N GLY A 79 -0.12 10.37 -6.41
CA GLY A 79 0.75 10.84 -7.48
C GLY A 79 1.34 9.69 -8.31
N GLY A 80 0.55 8.66 -8.61
CA GLY A 80 0.97 7.50 -9.40
C GLY A 80 0.31 7.41 -10.78
N VAL A 81 0.83 8.12 -11.80
CA VAL A 81 0.77 7.75 -13.23
C VAL A 81 1.74 8.69 -13.98
N GLY A 82 2.69 8.31 -14.82
CA GLY A 82 2.86 7.17 -15.72
C GLY A 82 3.02 7.73 -17.15
N SER A 83 4.17 7.49 -17.80
CA SER A 83 4.34 7.20 -19.24
C SER A 83 5.69 7.61 -19.82
N ASP A 84 6.41 6.59 -20.30
CA ASP A 84 6.96 6.45 -21.65
C ASP A 84 7.68 7.65 -22.30
N GLY A 85 9.01 7.56 -22.32
CA GLY A 85 9.89 8.34 -23.18
C GLY A 85 10.87 7.42 -23.89
N GLY A 86 10.37 6.65 -24.87
CA GLY A 86 11.22 6.06 -25.90
C GLY A 86 11.78 7.15 -26.83
N GLY A 87 13.02 6.98 -27.28
CA GLY A 87 13.62 7.85 -28.30
C GLY A 87 15.13 7.75 -28.36
N SER A 88 15.61 7.06 -29.40
CA SER A 88 17.00 6.81 -29.77
C SER A 88 17.88 8.06 -29.87
N ALA A 89 19.18 7.91 -29.58
CA ALA A 89 20.23 8.65 -30.25
C ALA A 89 21.49 7.77 -30.32
N GLU A 90 21.73 7.32 -31.53
CA GLU A 90 22.94 6.76 -32.08
C GLU A 90 23.87 7.93 -32.39
N GLU A 91 25.11 7.91 -31.90
CA GLU A 91 26.16 8.85 -32.29
C GLU A 91 27.48 8.10 -32.44
N ASP A 92 28.09 8.31 -33.61
CA ASP A 92 29.29 7.73 -34.22
C ASP A 92 30.58 8.09 -33.50
#